data_AF-A0A8T3PCP5-F1
#
_entry.id   AF-A0A8T3PCP5-F1
#
_cell.length_a   1.000
_cell.length_b   1.000
_cell.length_c   1.000
_cell.angle_alpha   90.00
_cell.angle_beta   90.00
_cell.angle_gamma   90.00
#
_symmetry.space_group_name_H-M   'P 1'
#
loop_
_entity.id
_entity.type
_entity.pdbx_description
1 polymer ?
#
loop_
_entity_poly.entity_id
_entity_poly.type
_entity_poly.pdbx_seq_one_letter_code
_entity_poly.pdbx_strand_id
1 'polypeptide(L)'
;MEHVPAGWRSVDVDPRHPPSAPPAHAPDQRLLGAALGLGLVALLGAGLFLISTTPRPQLVVAAESSPADDWLAAAASPTAPMVVLVDVAGGVARPGVYELPAGSRVADAVRAAGGFGPLADAAAVTATINLAEAVSD
;
A
#
# COMPACT_ATOMS: atom_id res chain seq x y z
N MET A 1 59.55 -58.03 40.12
CA MET A 1 60.03 -59.18 39.32
C MET A 1 58.86 -59.54 38.42
N GLU A 2 58.75 -58.85 37.28
CA GLU A 2 59.04 -59.39 35.91
C GLU A 2 57.82 -60.17 35.37
N HIS A 3 57.41 -60.17 34.10
CA HIS A 3 58.03 -59.81 32.83
C HIS A 3 56.90 -59.63 31.76
N VAL A 4 57.24 -58.87 30.72
CA VAL A 4 56.57 -58.39 29.47
C VAL A 4 56.43 -59.53 28.40
N PRO A 5 55.89 -59.43 27.14
CA PRO A 5 54.71 -58.81 26.45
C PRO A 5 53.96 -59.72 25.40
N ALA A 6 53.06 -59.09 24.61
CA ALA A 6 52.81 -59.27 23.15
C ALA A 6 52.04 -60.49 22.60
N GLY A 7 51.24 -60.24 21.56
CA GLY A 7 50.59 -61.29 20.76
C GLY A 7 49.48 -60.81 19.84
N TRP A 8 49.81 -59.99 18.85
CA TRP A 8 48.95 -59.70 17.70
C TRP A 8 48.64 -61.01 16.96
N ARG A 9 47.36 -61.33 16.75
CA ARG A 9 46.93 -62.42 15.86
C ARG A 9 46.41 -61.82 14.57
N SER A 10 47.28 -61.87 13.57
CA SER A 10 46.96 -61.73 12.14
C SER A 10 45.91 -62.77 11.75
N VAL A 11 44.91 -62.35 10.98
CA VAL A 11 44.21 -63.26 10.07
C VAL A 11 44.48 -62.72 8.67
N ASP A 12 45.22 -63.54 7.94
CA ASP A 12 45.65 -63.37 6.56
C ASP A 12 44.48 -63.11 5.61
N VAL A 13 44.70 -62.14 4.71
CA VAL A 13 43.84 -61.87 3.55
C VAL A 13 44.27 -62.80 2.42
N ASP A 14 43.39 -63.71 1.99
CA ASP A 14 43.66 -64.65 0.89
C ASP A 14 43.88 -63.88 -0.44
N PRO A 15 45.05 -64.01 -1.09
CA PRO A 15 45.39 -63.26 -2.30
C PRO A 15 44.67 -63.74 -3.58
N ARG A 16 43.74 -64.71 -3.51
CA ARG A 16 43.01 -65.22 -4.69
C ARG A 16 41.53 -64.85 -4.76
N HIS A 17 41.04 -63.96 -3.89
CA HIS A 17 39.64 -63.51 -3.93
C HIS A 17 39.52 -62.16 -4.66
N PRO A 18 39.09 -62.10 -5.95
CA PRO A 18 38.79 -60.83 -6.59
C PRO A 18 37.56 -60.20 -5.94
N PRO A 19 37.53 -58.87 -5.74
CA PRO A 19 36.40 -58.18 -5.13
C PRO A 19 35.15 -58.32 -6.01
N SER A 20 34.04 -58.77 -5.44
CA SER A 20 32.73 -58.75 -6.09
C SER A 20 32.28 -57.31 -6.33
N ALA A 21 32.05 -56.94 -7.60
CA ALA A 21 31.55 -55.61 -7.95
C ALA A 21 30.13 -55.38 -7.37
N PRO A 22 29.83 -54.21 -6.78
CA PRO A 22 28.48 -53.88 -6.32
C PRO A 22 27.51 -53.72 -7.51
N PRO A 23 26.20 -53.99 -7.33
CA PRO A 23 25.21 -53.78 -8.39
C PRO A 23 25.06 -52.28 -8.70
N ALA A 24 25.10 -51.95 -9.99
CA ALA A 24 24.81 -50.61 -10.48
C ALA A 24 23.37 -50.23 -10.15
N HIS A 25 23.18 -49.23 -9.29
CA HIS A 25 21.86 -48.66 -9.02
C HIS A 25 21.47 -47.77 -10.21
N ALA A 26 20.44 -48.17 -10.95
CA ALA A 26 19.83 -47.30 -11.96
C ALA A 26 19.13 -46.13 -11.24
N PRO A 27 19.30 -44.88 -11.68
CA PRO A 27 18.69 -43.74 -10.99
C PRO A 27 17.15 -43.77 -11.10
N ASP A 28 16.47 -43.65 -9.96
CA ASP A 28 15.01 -43.65 -9.82
C ASP A 28 14.36 -42.44 -10.53
N GLN A 29 13.61 -42.72 -11.60
CA GLN A 29 13.00 -41.70 -12.47
C GLN A 29 11.84 -40.90 -11.82
N ARG A 30 11.48 -41.19 -10.57
CA ARG A 30 10.37 -40.53 -9.85
C ARG A 30 10.76 -39.17 -9.26
N LEU A 31 12.05 -38.89 -9.14
CA LEU A 31 12.56 -37.58 -8.71
C LEU A 31 12.62 -36.53 -9.85
N LEU A 32 12.55 -36.95 -11.12
CA LEU A 32 12.57 -36.01 -12.25
C LEU A 32 11.24 -35.26 -12.46
N GLY A 33 10.10 -35.82 -12.05
CA GLY A 33 8.79 -35.19 -12.25
C GLY A 33 8.55 -33.96 -11.34
N ALA A 34 9.03 -34.00 -10.10
CA ALA A 34 8.79 -32.94 -9.11
C ALA A 34 9.63 -31.68 -9.37
N ALA A 35 10.86 -31.83 -9.89
CA ALA A 35 11.73 -30.71 -10.21
C ALA A 35 11.23 -29.89 -11.41
N LEU A 36 10.61 -30.54 -12.41
CA LEU A 36 10.06 -29.87 -13.59
C LEU A 36 8.78 -29.09 -13.28
N GLY A 37 7.90 -29.61 -12.41
CA GLY A 37 6.69 -28.92 -11.99
C GLY A 37 6.97 -27.63 -11.22
N LEU A 38 7.95 -27.65 -10.31
CA LEU A 38 8.33 -26.48 -9.52
C LEU A 38 9.03 -25.40 -10.36
N GLY A 39 9.86 -25.82 -11.34
CA GLY A 39 10.48 -24.91 -12.30
C GLY A 39 9.46 -24.17 -13.17
N LEU A 40 8.41 -24.85 -13.64
CA LEU A 40 7.38 -24.23 -14.48
C LEU A 40 6.52 -23.22 -13.71
N VAL A 41 6.15 -23.52 -12.46
CA VAL A 41 5.38 -22.59 -11.61
C VAL A 41 6.22 -21.36 -11.25
N ALA A 42 7.52 -21.53 -10.99
CA ALA A 42 8.44 -20.42 -10.75
C ALA A 42 8.63 -19.54 -12.01
N LEU A 43 8.74 -20.15 -13.20
CA LEU A 43 8.86 -19.42 -14.46
C LEU A 43 7.57 -18.63 -14.80
N LEU A 44 6.39 -19.23 -14.58
CA LEU A 44 5.11 -18.56 -14.77
C LEU A 44 4.91 -17.41 -13.77
N GLY A 45 5.26 -17.60 -12.50
CA GLY A 45 5.21 -16.57 -11.47
C GLY A 45 6.16 -15.41 -11.77
N ALA A 46 7.41 -15.69 -12.15
CA ALA A 46 8.39 -14.68 -12.52
C ALA A 46 7.98 -13.90 -13.77
N GLY A 47 7.45 -14.59 -14.79
CA GLY A 47 6.94 -13.95 -16.01
C GLY A 47 5.76 -13.02 -15.73
N LEU A 48 4.79 -13.46 -14.91
CA LEU A 48 3.64 -12.63 -14.54
C LEU A 48 4.04 -11.45 -13.65
N PHE A 49 5.00 -11.64 -12.75
CA PHE A 49 5.55 -10.57 -11.92
C PHE A 49 6.25 -9.50 -12.77
N LEU A 50 7.11 -9.91 -13.72
CA LEU A 50 7.80 -9.01 -14.66
C LEU A 50 6.82 -8.18 -15.51
N ILE A 51 5.70 -8.78 -15.94
CA ILE A 51 4.64 -8.08 -16.69
C ILE A 51 3.88 -7.11 -15.78
N SER A 52 3.59 -7.52 -14.53
CA SER A 52 2.83 -6.70 -13.57
C SER A 52 3.61 -5.49 -13.06
N THR A 53 4.94 -5.55 -13.04
CA THR A 53 5.81 -4.46 -12.61
C THR A 53 6.20 -3.52 -13.75
N THR A 54 5.69 -3.71 -14.97
CA THR A 54 5.97 -2.75 -16.05
C THR A 54 5.38 -1.38 -15.68
N PRO A 55 6.21 -0.35 -15.44
CA PRO A 55 5.70 0.98 -15.14
C PRO A 55 4.89 1.43 -16.36
N ARG A 56 3.60 1.75 -16.14
CA ARG A 56 2.73 2.27 -17.19
C ARG A 56 3.45 3.48 -17.81
N PRO A 57 3.78 3.48 -19.11
CA PRO A 57 4.34 4.66 -19.74
C PRO A 57 3.30 5.75 -19.60
N GLN A 58 3.54 6.69 -18.69
CA GLN A 58 2.80 7.93 -18.70
C GLN A 58 3.13 8.56 -20.04
N LEU A 59 2.12 8.72 -20.90
CA LEU A 59 2.17 9.73 -21.93
C LEU A 59 2.32 11.06 -21.19
N VAL A 60 3.56 11.43 -20.90
CA VAL A 60 3.90 12.81 -20.65
C VAL A 60 3.65 13.46 -21.99
N VAL A 61 2.45 14.04 -22.13
CA VAL A 61 2.29 15.18 -23.01
C VAL A 61 3.32 16.15 -22.48
N ALA A 62 4.48 16.18 -23.13
CA ALA A 62 5.37 17.30 -23.01
C ALA A 62 4.52 18.45 -23.55
N ALA A 63 3.84 19.14 -22.63
CA ALA A 63 3.46 20.51 -22.85
C ALA A 63 4.80 21.21 -22.96
N GLU A 64 5.38 21.16 -24.16
CA GLU A 64 6.31 22.17 -24.60
C GLU A 64 5.56 23.45 -24.34
N SER A 65 5.98 24.16 -23.30
CA SER A 65 5.42 25.46 -22.93
C SER A 65 5.67 26.32 -24.16
N SER A 66 4.62 26.46 -24.98
CA SER A 66 4.67 27.36 -26.10
C SER A 66 4.95 28.74 -25.50
N PRO A 67 5.90 29.53 -26.02
CA PRO A 67 6.20 30.86 -25.49
C PRO A 67 5.01 31.85 -25.61
N ALA A 68 3.84 31.35 -26.00
CA ALA A 68 2.56 32.02 -25.92
C ALA A 68 1.85 31.90 -24.55
N ASP A 69 2.37 31.17 -23.55
CA ASP A 69 1.74 31.10 -22.20
C ASP A 69 2.33 32.10 -21.18
N ASP A 70 3.45 32.77 -21.49
CA ASP A 70 4.14 33.68 -20.57
C ASP A 70 3.36 34.98 -20.27
N TRP A 71 2.39 35.37 -21.10
CA TRP A 71 1.56 36.56 -20.87
C TRP A 71 0.31 36.28 -20.00
N LEU A 72 0.01 35.03 -19.67
CA LEU A 72 -1.10 34.66 -18.77
C LEU A 72 -0.65 34.47 -17.32
N ALA A 73 0.63 34.14 -17.08
CA ALA A 73 1.17 33.94 -15.73
C ALA A 73 1.33 35.25 -14.92
N ALA A 74 1.35 36.41 -15.58
CA ALA A 74 1.58 37.71 -14.94
C ALA A 74 0.37 38.27 -14.17
N ALA A 75 -0.79 37.61 -14.18
CA ALA A 75 -2.03 38.13 -13.58
C ALA A 75 -2.54 37.36 -12.34
N ALA A 76 -1.89 36.27 -11.93
CA ALA A 76 -2.29 35.53 -10.73
C ALA A 76 -1.61 36.08 -9.48
N SER A 77 -2.05 37.27 -9.03
CA SER A 77 -1.81 37.67 -7.64
C SER A 77 -2.45 36.62 -6.73
N PRO A 78 -1.75 36.06 -5.73
CA PRO A 78 -2.38 35.20 -4.74
C PRO A 78 -3.34 36.05 -3.91
N THR A 79 -4.60 36.13 -4.35
CA THR A 79 -5.68 36.65 -3.51
C THR A 79 -5.80 35.72 -2.32
N ALA A 80 -5.41 36.21 -1.14
CA ALA A 80 -5.61 35.49 0.10
C ALA A 80 -7.11 35.14 0.23
N PRO A 81 -7.46 33.91 0.60
CA PRO A 81 -8.86 33.53 0.76
C PRO A 81 -9.48 34.41 1.86
N MET A 82 -10.52 35.18 1.51
CA MET A 82 -11.32 35.89 2.50
C MET A 82 -12.07 34.87 3.37
N VAL A 83 -12.08 35.10 4.68
CA VAL A 83 -12.78 34.29 5.68
C VAL A 83 -13.73 35.17 6.49
N VAL A 84 -14.78 34.57 7.03
CA VAL A 84 -15.74 35.17 7.95
C VAL A 84 -15.79 34.36 9.24
N LEU A 85 -16.00 35.03 10.37
CA LEU A 85 -16.16 34.41 11.68
C LEU A 85 -17.65 34.31 11.99
N VAL A 86 -18.11 33.11 12.32
CA VAL A 86 -19.52 32.82 12.57
C VAL A 86 -19.68 32.22 13.96
N ASP A 87 -20.45 32.89 14.82
CA ASP A 87 -20.86 32.32 16.11
C ASP A 87 -22.08 31.40 15.91
N VAL A 88 -21.93 30.13 16.30
CA VAL A 88 -22.98 29.11 16.18
C VAL A 88 -23.38 28.65 17.58
N ALA A 89 -24.63 28.93 17.96
CA ALA A 89 -25.16 28.61 19.28
C ALA A 89 -26.40 27.70 19.23
N GLY A 90 -26.79 27.16 20.38
CA GLY A 90 -28.04 26.41 20.55
C GLY A 90 -27.94 24.93 20.21
N GLY A 91 -28.93 24.41 19.46
CA GLY A 91 -29.14 23.00 19.16
C GLY A 91 -28.17 22.38 18.15
N VAL A 92 -26.88 22.69 18.25
CA VAL A 92 -25.83 22.08 17.43
C VAL A 92 -24.97 21.14 18.28
N ALA A 93 -24.24 20.23 17.64
CA ALA A 93 -23.41 19.26 18.36
C ALA A 93 -22.29 19.92 19.17
N ARG A 94 -21.66 20.95 18.61
CA ARG A 94 -20.59 21.74 19.25
C ARG A 94 -20.84 23.23 19.00
N PRO A 95 -21.37 23.97 19.97
CA PRO A 95 -21.47 25.43 19.88
C PRO A 95 -20.10 26.10 19.93
N GLY A 96 -19.98 27.28 19.31
CA GLY A 96 -18.77 28.09 19.31
C GLY A 96 -18.59 28.93 18.05
N VAL A 97 -17.44 29.61 17.95
CA VAL A 97 -17.07 30.43 16.80
C VAL A 97 -16.29 29.62 15.78
N TYR A 98 -16.65 29.75 14.51
CA TYR A 98 -16.06 29.04 13.38
C TYR A 98 -15.58 29.98 12.30
N GLU A 99 -14.41 29.69 11.72
CA GLU A 99 -13.91 30.34 10.51
C GLU A 99 -14.46 29.62 9.27
N LEU A 100 -15.11 30.36 8.40
CA LEU A 100 -15.64 29.86 7.13
C LEU A 100 -15.13 30.71 5.96
N PRO A 101 -14.91 30.12 4.77
CA PRO A 101 -14.65 30.90 3.56
C PRO A 101 -15.75 31.94 3.31
N ALA A 102 -15.38 33.13 2.84
CA ALA A 102 -16.35 34.12 2.42
C ALA A 102 -17.27 33.54 1.33
N GLY A 103 -18.58 33.78 1.45
CA GLY A 103 -19.59 33.18 0.58
C GLY A 103 -20.06 31.78 1.00
N SER A 104 -19.57 31.25 2.12
CA SER A 104 -20.16 30.08 2.78
C SER A 104 -21.62 30.33 3.14
N ARG A 105 -22.39 29.23 3.22
CA ARG A 105 -23.82 29.26 3.54
C ARG A 105 -24.08 28.87 4.99
N VAL A 106 -25.28 29.16 5.51
CA VAL A 106 -25.70 28.77 6.87
C VAL A 106 -25.53 27.26 7.10
N ALA A 107 -25.79 26.43 6.09
CA ALA A 107 -25.52 24.99 6.15
C ALA A 107 -24.06 24.62 6.45
N ASP A 108 -23.10 25.42 5.95
CA ASP A 108 -21.68 25.20 6.19
C ASP A 108 -21.31 25.46 7.66
N ALA A 109 -21.90 26.50 8.26
CA ALA A 109 -21.71 26.81 9.68
C ALA A 109 -22.26 25.69 10.58
N VAL A 110 -23.47 25.19 10.30
CA VAL A 110 -24.07 24.08 11.05
C VAL A 110 -23.21 22.82 10.92
N ARG A 111 -22.65 22.54 9.73
CA ARG A 111 -21.76 21.40 9.52
C ARG A 111 -20.44 21.56 10.26
N ALA A 112 -19.85 22.76 10.28
CA ALA A 112 -18.64 23.06 11.04
C ALA A 112 -18.85 22.82 12.55
N ALA A 113 -20.03 23.17 13.06
CA ALA A 113 -20.49 22.86 14.42
C ALA A 113 -20.79 21.37 14.66
N GLY A 114 -20.61 20.50 13.67
CA GLY A 114 -20.83 19.05 13.77
C GLY A 114 -22.28 18.61 13.50
N GLY A 115 -23.10 19.47 12.90
CA GLY A 115 -24.50 19.19 12.62
C GLY A 115 -25.42 19.52 13.80
N PHE A 116 -26.70 19.17 13.64
CA PHE A 116 -27.70 19.31 14.69
C PHE A 116 -27.39 18.37 15.87
N GLY A 117 -27.54 18.89 17.10
CA GLY A 117 -27.40 18.10 18.31
C GLY A 117 -28.55 17.11 18.50
N PRO A 118 -28.40 16.09 19.37
CA PRO A 118 -29.41 15.04 19.56
C PRO A 118 -30.73 15.55 20.16
N LEU A 119 -30.72 16.72 20.79
CA LEU A 119 -31.90 17.37 21.38
C LEU A 119 -32.52 18.42 20.45
N ALA A 120 -31.96 18.63 19.26
CA ALA A 120 -32.45 19.63 18.33
C ALA A 120 -33.57 19.06 17.46
N ASP A 121 -34.65 19.83 17.30
CA ASP A 121 -35.68 19.54 16.31
C ASP A 121 -35.19 19.99 14.92
N ALA A 122 -34.42 19.11 14.27
CA ALA A 122 -33.84 19.39 12.96
C ALA A 122 -34.91 19.66 11.89
N ALA A 123 -36.11 19.06 12.02
CA ALA A 123 -37.20 19.26 11.08
C ALA A 123 -37.77 20.69 11.20
N ALA A 124 -38.04 21.12 12.44
CA ALA A 124 -38.49 22.49 12.69
C ALA A 124 -37.45 23.53 12.24
N VAL A 125 -36.16 23.29 12.54
CA VAL A 125 -35.08 24.21 12.15
C VAL A 125 -34.93 24.29 10.62
N THR A 126 -34.93 23.15 9.92
CA THR A 126 -34.80 23.14 8.45
C THR A 126 -36.02 23.73 7.75
N ALA A 127 -37.20 23.71 8.39
CA ALA A 127 -38.41 24.34 7.87
C ALA A 127 -38.45 25.86 8.08
N THR A 128 -37.67 26.39 9.03
CA THR A 128 -37.73 27.82 9.43
C THR A 128 -36.49 28.61 9.04
N ILE A 129 -35.33 27.97 8.93
CA ILE A 129 -34.06 28.61 8.57
C ILE A 129 -33.72 28.33 7.11
N ASN A 130 -33.33 29.38 6.39
CA ASN A 130 -32.77 29.25 5.05
C ASN A 130 -31.30 28.77 5.13
N LEU A 131 -31.11 27.46 5.10
CA LEU A 131 -29.77 26.86 5.11
C LEU A 131 -28.90 27.25 3.89
N ALA A 132 -29.52 27.75 2.82
CA ALA A 132 -28.82 28.21 1.63
C ALA A 132 -28.41 29.68 1.71
N GLU A 133 -28.84 30.44 2.71
CA GLU A 133 -28.46 31.83 2.87
C GLU A 133 -26.95 31.98 3.04
N ALA A 134 -26.36 32.97 2.38
CA ALA A 134 -24.94 33.27 2.49
C ALA A 134 -24.66 33.96 3.82
N VAL A 135 -23.56 33.58 4.47
CA VAL A 135 -23.11 34.20 5.72
C VAL A 135 -22.11 35.31 5.39
N SER A 136 -22.29 36.47 6.01
CA SER A 136 -21.45 37.65 5.89
C SER A 136 -21.17 38.25 7.27
N ASP A 137 -20.04 38.94 7.42
CA ASP A 137 -19.65 39.73 8.61
C ASP A 137 -20.47 41.04 8.73
#